data_AF-A0A7C4S7Y2-F1
#
_entry.id   AF-A0A7C4S7Y2-F1
#
_cell.length_a   1.000
_cell.length_b   1.000
_cell.length_c   1.000
_cell.angle_alpha   90.00
_cell.angle_beta   90.00
_cell.angle_gamma   90.00
#
_symmetry.space_group_name_H-M   'P 1'
#
loop_
_entity.id
_entity.type
_entity.pdbx_description
1 polymer ?
#
loop_
_entity_poly.entity_id
_entity_poly.type
_entity_poly.pdbx_seq_one_letter_code
_entity_poly.pdbx_strand_id
1 'polypeptide(L)'
;LSGRKPNSLIDNSVRIFAYAGIAIPSFVWAIILQLVLANWLDLLPAYGRLSLGIEVNRITGLVTLDSLLTGNIIAFADAVAHLVIPSLSLAIGCIAQEARILRSNLIENVNKDYVLNMYAHGIPGSTIFFKYALKPSMIPTVTIMTLDMASMLGNAFLVELIFNWPGLSRYGITAMLRKDLNAIVGVVLVIGLAYTIASIIIDLVVSYLDPRVRYRR
;
A
#
# COMPACT_ATOMS: atom_id res chain seq x y z
N LEU A 1 15.85 -9.72 4.49
CA LEU A 1 16.54 -10.99 4.12
C LEU A 1 17.29 -10.86 2.80
N SER A 2 16.62 -10.43 1.73
CA SER A 2 17.25 -10.16 0.42
C SER A 2 18.43 -9.16 0.50
N GLY A 3 18.28 -8.02 1.20
CA GLY A 3 19.39 -7.08 1.44
C GLY A 3 20.52 -7.57 2.37
N ARG A 4 20.35 -8.70 3.07
CA ARG A 4 21.38 -9.28 3.95
C ARG A 4 22.33 -10.22 3.21
N LYS A 5 21.88 -10.81 2.10
CA LYS A 5 22.67 -11.68 1.23
C LYS A 5 22.43 -11.28 -0.24
N PRO A 6 23.10 -10.23 -0.73
CA PRO A 6 22.98 -9.81 -2.12
C PRO A 6 23.36 -10.98 -3.05
N ASN A 7 22.57 -11.21 -4.10
CA ASN A 7 22.71 -12.31 -5.06
C ASN A 7 22.43 -13.73 -4.55
N SER A 8 21.79 -13.87 -3.38
CA SER A 8 21.21 -15.16 -2.99
C SER A 8 20.00 -15.53 -3.86
N LEU A 9 19.63 -16.82 -3.92
CA LEU A 9 18.44 -17.27 -4.66
C LEU A 9 17.17 -16.54 -4.19
N ILE A 10 17.02 -16.33 -2.88
CA ILE A 10 15.92 -15.57 -2.28
C ILE A 10 15.93 -14.11 -2.78
N ASP A 11 17.12 -13.52 -2.91
CA ASP A 11 17.29 -12.15 -3.43
C ASP A 11 16.95 -12.04 -4.93
N ASN A 12 17.25 -13.08 -5.71
CA ASN A 12 16.86 -13.17 -7.12
C ASN A 12 15.34 -13.30 -7.27
N SER A 13 14.70 -14.18 -6.50
CA SER A 13 13.25 -14.37 -6.54
C SER A 13 12.51 -13.09 -6.15
N VAL A 14 12.93 -12.41 -5.09
CA VAL A 14 12.35 -11.12 -4.67
C VAL A 14 12.53 -10.05 -5.74
N ARG A 15 13.68 -10.01 -6.42
CA ARG A 15 13.89 -9.10 -7.56
C ARG A 15 12.94 -9.37 -8.71
N ILE A 16 12.81 -10.63 -9.14
CA ILE A 16 11.94 -11.01 -10.24
C ILE A 16 10.49 -10.64 -9.90
N PHE A 17 10.03 -10.98 -8.69
CA PHE A 17 8.70 -10.62 -8.22
C PHE A 17 8.52 -9.10 -8.15
N ALA A 18 9.50 -8.35 -7.65
CA ALA A 18 9.44 -6.90 -7.59
C ALA A 18 9.36 -6.28 -8.99
N TYR A 19 10.14 -6.77 -9.96
CA TYR A 19 10.07 -6.26 -11.33
C TYR A 19 8.75 -6.60 -12.00
N ALA A 20 8.20 -7.80 -11.80
CA ALA A 20 6.88 -8.16 -12.27
C ALA A 20 5.80 -7.26 -11.64
N GLY A 21 5.87 -7.05 -10.32
CA GLY A 21 4.96 -6.18 -9.58
C GLY A 21 4.95 -4.74 -10.08
N ILE A 22 6.12 -4.19 -10.40
CA ILE A 22 6.27 -2.81 -10.92
C ILE A 22 5.84 -2.71 -12.39
N ALA A 23 6.16 -3.71 -13.22
CA ALA A 23 5.92 -3.66 -14.66
C ALA A 23 4.46 -3.93 -15.03
N ILE A 24 3.76 -4.73 -14.23
CA ILE A 24 2.37 -5.10 -14.48
C ILE A 24 1.44 -4.04 -13.86
N PRO A 25 0.55 -3.41 -14.65
CA PRO A 25 -0.41 -2.44 -14.12
C PRO A 25 -1.35 -3.03 -13.05
N SER A 26 -1.80 -2.21 -12.10
CA SER A 26 -2.68 -2.65 -10.99
C SER A 26 -3.97 -3.33 -11.45
N PHE A 27 -4.58 -2.87 -12.55
CA PHE A 27 -5.81 -3.47 -13.07
C PHE A 27 -5.57 -4.89 -13.63
N VAL A 28 -4.37 -5.19 -14.13
CA VAL A 28 -4.00 -6.54 -14.56
C VAL A 28 -3.86 -7.44 -13.33
N TRP A 29 -3.21 -6.94 -12.27
CA TRP A 29 -3.19 -7.63 -10.98
C TRP A 29 -4.61 -7.87 -10.43
N ALA A 30 -5.53 -6.91 -10.57
CA ALA A 30 -6.92 -7.10 -10.18
C ALA A 30 -7.56 -8.28 -10.92
N ILE A 31 -7.41 -8.35 -12.25
CA ILE A 31 -7.94 -9.45 -13.05
C ILE A 31 -7.30 -10.79 -12.65
N ILE A 32 -5.99 -10.84 -12.51
CA ILE A 32 -5.27 -12.08 -12.13
C ILE A 32 -5.74 -12.56 -10.75
N LEU A 33 -5.76 -11.68 -9.76
CA LEU A 33 -6.16 -12.03 -8.40
C LEU A 33 -7.63 -12.44 -8.35
N GLN A 34 -8.51 -11.77 -9.10
CA GLN A 34 -9.91 -12.14 -9.21
C GLN A 34 -10.09 -13.53 -9.83
N LEU A 35 -9.40 -13.82 -10.94
CA LEU A 35 -9.46 -15.14 -11.58
C LEU A 35 -8.94 -16.25 -10.66
N VAL A 36 -7.84 -16.01 -9.97
CA VAL A 36 -7.20 -17.03 -9.13
C VAL A 36 -7.93 -17.20 -7.79
N LEU A 37 -8.11 -16.12 -7.04
CA LEU A 37 -8.63 -16.19 -5.65
C LEU A 37 -10.14 -16.29 -5.59
N ALA A 38 -10.86 -15.68 -6.53
CA ALA A 38 -12.31 -15.65 -6.49
C ALA A 38 -12.95 -16.74 -7.37
N ASN A 39 -12.42 -16.99 -8.57
CA ASN A 39 -13.05 -17.94 -9.50
C ASN A 39 -12.42 -19.34 -9.48
N TRP A 40 -11.11 -19.46 -9.29
CA TRP A 40 -10.44 -20.76 -9.32
C TRP A 40 -10.38 -21.43 -7.94
N LEU A 41 -10.16 -20.63 -6.90
CA LEU A 41 -10.03 -21.11 -5.52
C LEU A 41 -11.29 -20.90 -4.66
N ASP A 42 -12.28 -20.15 -5.16
CA ASP A 42 -13.52 -19.78 -4.42
C ASP A 42 -13.27 -19.25 -2.99
N LEU A 43 -12.11 -18.61 -2.78
CA LEU A 43 -11.65 -18.21 -1.44
C LEU A 43 -12.20 -16.85 -1.02
N LEU A 44 -12.36 -15.95 -1.99
CA LEU A 44 -12.74 -14.56 -1.77
C LEU A 44 -13.80 -14.12 -2.77
N PRO A 45 -14.64 -13.14 -2.43
CA PRO A 45 -15.69 -12.66 -3.32
C PRO A 45 -15.12 -11.91 -4.53
N ALA A 46 -15.78 -12.07 -5.69
CA ALA A 46 -15.30 -11.54 -6.96
C ALA A 46 -15.73 -10.08 -7.25
N TYR A 47 -16.86 -9.61 -6.72
CA TYR A 47 -17.46 -8.31 -7.07
C TYR A 47 -18.26 -7.71 -5.92
N GLY A 48 -18.47 -6.39 -5.95
CA GLY A 48 -19.38 -5.70 -5.04
C GLY A 48 -18.79 -5.41 -3.66
N ARG A 49 -19.68 -5.05 -2.70
CA ARG A 49 -19.30 -4.66 -1.33
C ARG A 49 -19.76 -5.63 -0.26
N LEU A 50 -20.75 -6.46 -0.57
CA LEU A 50 -21.38 -7.44 0.31
C LEU A 50 -21.93 -8.58 -0.54
N SER A 51 -21.95 -9.78 0.06
CA SER A 51 -22.63 -10.95 -0.49
C SER A 51 -24.15 -10.77 -0.54
N LEU A 52 -24.81 -11.47 -1.46
CA LEU A 52 -26.27 -11.45 -1.59
C LEU A 52 -26.93 -11.96 -0.30
N GLY A 53 -27.94 -11.23 0.20
CA GLY A 53 -28.68 -11.56 1.41
C GLY A 53 -28.11 -11.00 2.72
N ILE A 54 -26.96 -10.31 2.68
CA ILE A 54 -26.42 -9.59 3.82
C ILE A 54 -26.81 -8.12 3.73
N GLU A 55 -27.64 -7.66 4.66
CA GLU A 55 -28.04 -6.26 4.77
C GLU A 55 -27.39 -5.59 5.98
N VAL A 56 -27.02 -4.32 5.80
CA VAL A 56 -26.43 -3.48 6.83
C VAL A 56 -27.15 -2.15 6.84
N ASN A 57 -27.58 -1.72 8.03
CA ASN A 57 -28.16 -0.39 8.21
C ASN A 57 -27.09 0.67 7.93
N ARG A 58 -27.31 1.48 6.89
CA ARG A 58 -26.36 2.50 6.45
C ARG A 58 -26.50 3.75 7.30
N ILE A 59 -25.47 4.03 8.11
CA ILE A 59 -25.41 5.23 8.96
C ILE A 59 -24.43 6.23 8.33
N THR A 60 -23.20 5.77 8.07
CA THR A 60 -22.12 6.57 7.49
C THR A 60 -22.01 6.40 5.97
N GLY A 61 -22.52 5.28 5.43
CA GLY A 61 -22.36 4.90 4.01
C GLY A 61 -21.10 4.05 3.74
N LEU A 62 -20.23 3.90 4.74
CA LEU A 62 -19.11 2.96 4.72
C LEU A 62 -19.57 1.63 5.33
N VAL A 63 -19.86 0.64 4.48
CA VAL A 63 -20.36 -0.69 4.87
C VAL A 63 -19.51 -1.34 5.97
N THR A 64 -18.18 -1.21 5.93
CA THR A 64 -17.29 -1.76 6.97
C THR A 64 -17.43 -1.07 8.32
N LEU A 65 -17.64 0.25 8.35
CA LEU A 65 -17.88 0.97 9.60
C LEU A 65 -19.31 0.75 10.09
N ASP A 66 -20.28 0.77 9.18
CA ASP A 66 -21.69 0.57 9.49
C ASP A 66 -21.95 -0.84 10.05
N SER A 67 -21.29 -1.87 9.51
CA SER A 67 -21.38 -3.24 10.05
C SER A 67 -20.77 -3.37 11.45
N LEU A 68 -19.66 -2.66 11.72
CA LEU A 68 -19.05 -2.62 13.04
C LEU A 68 -19.92 -1.87 14.06
N LEU A 69 -20.47 -0.71 13.67
CA LEU A 69 -21.35 0.11 14.52
C LEU A 69 -22.68 -0.57 14.82
N THR A 70 -23.21 -1.36 13.89
CA THR A 70 -24.43 -2.14 14.08
C THR A 70 -24.21 -3.46 14.81
N GLY A 71 -22.95 -3.81 15.14
CA GLY A 71 -22.61 -5.06 15.81
C GLY A 71 -22.73 -6.30 14.93
N ASN A 72 -22.90 -6.15 13.62
CA ASN A 72 -23.02 -7.26 12.69
C ASN A 72 -21.64 -7.77 12.23
N ILE A 73 -21.07 -8.68 13.02
CA ILE A 73 -19.74 -9.26 12.77
C ILE A 73 -19.69 -10.03 11.45
N ILE A 74 -20.79 -10.69 11.06
CA ILE A 74 -20.88 -11.47 9.81
C ILE A 74 -20.74 -10.52 8.62
N ALA A 75 -21.52 -9.43 8.62
CA ALA A 75 -21.43 -8.42 7.58
C ALA A 75 -20.08 -7.70 7.56
N PHE A 76 -19.45 -7.51 8.73
CA PHE A 76 -18.11 -6.92 8.81
C PHE A 76 -17.06 -7.83 8.15
N ALA A 77 -17.05 -9.12 8.49
CA ALA A 77 -16.13 -10.09 7.92
C ALA A 77 -16.31 -10.21 6.40
N ASP A 78 -17.56 -10.24 5.94
CA ASP A 78 -17.91 -10.27 4.52
C ASP A 78 -17.44 -8.98 3.81
N ALA A 79 -17.70 -7.81 4.37
CA ALA A 79 -17.26 -6.53 3.81
C ALA A 79 -15.73 -6.42 3.72
N VAL A 80 -15.01 -6.93 4.73
CA VAL A 80 -13.54 -6.99 4.70
C VAL A 80 -13.06 -7.96 3.62
N ALA A 81 -13.69 -9.14 3.47
CA ALA A 81 -13.33 -10.08 2.41
C ALA A 81 -13.47 -9.45 1.01
N HIS A 82 -14.51 -8.64 0.78
CA HIS A 82 -14.70 -7.89 -0.46
C HIS A 82 -13.64 -6.79 -0.70
N LEU A 83 -12.94 -6.33 0.33
CA LEU A 83 -11.86 -5.35 0.22
C LEU A 83 -10.48 -5.97 -0.05
N VAL A 84 -10.28 -7.25 0.26
CA VAL A 84 -8.96 -7.89 0.18
C VAL A 84 -8.42 -7.87 -1.25
N ILE A 85 -9.18 -8.36 -2.23
CA ILE A 85 -8.69 -8.43 -3.62
C ILE A 85 -8.44 -7.03 -4.22
N PRO A 86 -9.40 -6.07 -4.15
CA PRO A 86 -9.17 -4.73 -4.68
C PRO A 86 -7.98 -4.02 -4.03
N SER A 87 -7.86 -4.10 -2.69
CA SER A 87 -6.74 -3.44 -1.98
C SER A 87 -5.39 -4.06 -2.33
N LEU A 88 -5.30 -5.39 -2.40
CA LEU A 88 -4.07 -6.08 -2.82
C LEU A 88 -3.68 -5.71 -4.26
N SER A 89 -4.64 -5.63 -5.18
CA SER A 89 -4.36 -5.27 -6.57
C SER A 89 -3.72 -3.89 -6.72
N LEU A 90 -4.10 -2.94 -5.87
CA LEU A 90 -3.48 -1.61 -5.82
C LEU A 90 -2.14 -1.62 -5.07
N ALA A 91 -2.02 -2.42 -4.02
CA ALA A 91 -0.84 -2.43 -3.14
C ALA A 91 0.36 -3.17 -3.73
N ILE A 92 0.18 -4.21 -4.56
CA ILE A 92 1.29 -5.06 -5.06
C ILE A 92 2.38 -4.24 -5.74
N GLY A 93 2.00 -3.30 -6.61
CA GLY A 93 2.96 -2.45 -7.33
C GLY A 93 3.80 -1.58 -6.40
N CYS A 94 3.14 -0.90 -5.46
CA CYS A 94 3.80 -0.07 -4.44
C CYS A 94 4.70 -0.93 -3.53
N ILE A 95 4.22 -2.08 -3.03
CA ILE A 95 5.03 -2.98 -2.19
C ILE A 95 6.28 -3.45 -2.94
N ALA A 96 6.16 -3.78 -4.22
CA ALA A 96 7.28 -4.18 -5.06
C ALA A 96 8.29 -3.04 -5.26
N GLN A 97 7.82 -1.82 -5.49
CA GLN A 97 8.63 -0.62 -5.61
C GLN A 97 9.37 -0.31 -4.30
N GLU A 98 8.67 -0.33 -3.17
CA GLU A 98 9.25 -0.07 -1.85
C GLU A 98 10.27 -1.13 -1.45
N ALA A 99 10.01 -2.41 -1.73
CA ALA A 99 10.97 -3.48 -1.51
C ALA A 99 12.26 -3.26 -2.32
N ARG A 100 12.15 -2.81 -3.57
CA ARG A 100 13.29 -2.49 -4.44
C ARG A 100 14.09 -1.31 -3.90
N ILE A 101 13.42 -0.22 -3.52
CA ILE A 101 14.07 1.00 -3.00
C ILE A 101 14.77 0.70 -1.67
N LEU A 102 14.04 0.07 -0.72
CA LEU A 102 14.60 -0.29 0.58
C LEU A 102 15.84 -1.18 0.44
N ARG A 103 15.80 -2.13 -0.49
CA ARG A 103 16.95 -2.98 -0.80
C ARG A 103 18.14 -2.18 -1.32
N SER A 104 17.92 -1.26 -2.25
CA SER A 104 18.97 -0.38 -2.77
C SER A 104 19.62 0.43 -1.65
N ASN A 105 18.78 1.08 -0.83
CA ASN A 105 19.22 1.88 0.31
C ASN A 105 19.94 1.04 1.36
N LEU A 106 19.51 -0.21 1.58
CA LEU A 106 20.17 -1.13 2.52
C LEU A 106 21.57 -1.51 2.04
N ILE A 107 21.72 -1.85 0.76
CA ILE A 107 23.03 -2.21 0.18
C ILE A 107 23.98 -1.02 0.28
N GLU A 108 23.53 0.18 -0.07
CA GLU A 108 24.34 1.40 0.03
C GLU A 108 24.74 1.68 1.49
N ASN A 109 23.81 1.56 2.42
CA ASN A 109 24.05 1.91 3.83
C ASN A 109 24.97 0.90 4.54
N VAL A 110 24.89 -0.38 4.19
CA VAL A 110 25.79 -1.43 4.71
C VAL A 110 27.24 -1.24 4.23
N ASN A 111 27.45 -0.62 3.07
CA ASN A 111 28.78 -0.36 2.52
C ASN A 111 29.46 0.93 3.04
N LYS A 112 28.87 1.62 4.02
CA LYS A 112 29.43 2.86 4.58
C LYS A 112 30.50 2.59 5.65
N ASP A 113 31.46 3.51 5.77
CA ASP A 113 32.61 3.40 6.70
C ASP A 113 32.20 3.20 8.17
N TYR A 114 31.08 3.78 8.61
CA TYR A 114 30.60 3.60 9.98
C TYR A 114 30.22 2.14 10.27
N VAL A 115 29.78 1.39 9.26
CA VAL A 115 29.45 -0.03 9.39
C VAL A 115 30.73 -0.85 9.48
N LEU A 116 31.76 -0.52 8.69
CA LEU A 116 33.09 -1.13 8.79
C LEU A 116 33.69 -0.93 10.19
N ASN A 117 33.55 0.29 10.73
CA ASN A 117 33.98 0.61 12.09
C ASN A 117 33.24 -0.24 13.14
N MET A 118 31.92 -0.43 13.00
CA MET A 118 31.14 -1.31 13.89
C MET A 118 31.61 -2.78 13.85
N TYR A 119 31.97 -3.29 12.67
CA TYR A 119 32.57 -4.62 12.55
C TYR A 119 33.93 -4.71 13.25
N ALA A 120 34.78 -3.68 13.11
CA ALA A 120 36.08 -3.62 13.80
C ALA A 120 35.94 -3.61 15.33
N HIS A 121 34.84 -3.07 15.86
CA HIS A 121 34.51 -3.10 17.29
C HIS A 121 33.84 -4.41 17.74
N GLY A 122 33.73 -5.42 16.87
CA GLY A 122 33.18 -6.73 17.22
C GLY A 122 31.66 -6.78 17.36
N ILE A 123 30.93 -5.79 16.85
CA ILE A 123 29.46 -5.77 16.94
C ILE A 123 28.88 -6.87 16.02
N PRO A 124 27.93 -7.70 16.50
CA PRO A 124 27.31 -8.74 15.69
C PRO A 124 26.63 -8.17 14.43
N GLY A 125 26.86 -8.79 13.28
CA GLY A 125 26.28 -8.35 12.00
C GLY A 125 24.75 -8.30 11.97
N SER A 126 24.06 -9.12 12.77
CA SER A 126 22.60 -9.03 12.95
C SER A 126 22.17 -7.72 13.61
N THR A 127 22.88 -7.29 14.65
CA THR A 127 22.62 -6.02 15.33
C THR A 127 22.93 -4.84 14.42
N ILE A 128 24.06 -4.89 13.69
CA ILE A 128 24.40 -3.90 12.66
C ILE A 128 23.25 -3.77 11.65
N PHE A 129 22.79 -4.90 11.09
CA PHE A 129 21.72 -4.91 10.10
C PHE A 129 20.39 -4.35 10.62
N PHE A 130 19.84 -4.93 11.68
CA PHE A 130 18.49 -4.58 12.16
C PHE A 130 18.42 -3.24 12.90
N LYS A 131 19.46 -2.87 13.64
CA LYS A 131 19.45 -1.67 14.48
C LYS A 131 20.08 -0.46 13.80
N TYR A 132 21.18 -0.65 13.05
CA TYR A 132 22.00 0.46 12.55
C TYR A 132 21.90 0.68 11.03
N ALA A 133 21.62 -0.35 10.24
CA ALA A 133 21.50 -0.23 8.79
C ALA A 133 20.04 -0.07 8.33
N LEU A 134 19.11 -0.86 8.88
CA LEU A 134 17.71 -0.89 8.44
C LEU A 134 16.97 0.42 8.69
N LYS A 135 17.07 0.98 9.91
CA LYS A 135 16.32 2.18 10.30
C LYS A 135 16.63 3.38 9.39
N PRO A 136 17.91 3.74 9.12
CA PRO A 136 18.22 4.82 8.19
C PRO A 136 17.87 4.51 6.73
N SER A 137 17.97 3.25 6.29
CA SER A 137 17.63 2.86 4.91
C SER A 137 16.12 2.89 4.60
N MET A 138 15.27 2.80 5.62
CA MET A 138 13.80 2.91 5.48
C MET A 138 13.29 4.34 5.35
N ILE A 139 14.07 5.35 5.74
CA ILE A 139 13.61 6.75 5.70
C ILE A 139 13.20 7.17 4.27
N PRO A 140 14.03 6.99 3.23
CA PRO A 140 13.64 7.40 1.87
C PRO A 140 12.49 6.57 1.31
N THR A 141 12.43 5.28 1.66
CA THR A 141 11.34 4.35 1.31
C THR A 141 10.00 4.88 1.83
N VAL A 142 9.92 5.17 3.13
CA VAL A 142 8.69 5.69 3.76
C VAL A 142 8.28 7.04 3.16
N THR A 143 9.23 7.91 2.80
CA THR A 143 8.92 9.19 2.15
C THR A 143 8.30 9.01 0.75
N ILE A 144 8.73 8.02 -0.01
CA ILE A 144 8.20 7.75 -1.37
C ILE A 144 6.77 7.22 -1.31
N MET A 145 6.39 6.52 -0.23
CA MET A 145 5.02 6.05 -0.04
C MET A 145 3.98 7.18 -0.18
N THR A 146 4.31 8.42 0.20
CA THR A 146 3.40 9.57 0.03
C THR A 146 3.08 9.80 -1.45
N LEU A 147 4.10 9.78 -2.32
CA LEU A 147 3.91 9.94 -3.76
C LEU A 147 3.12 8.77 -4.36
N ASP A 148 3.39 7.55 -3.87
CA ASP A 148 2.69 6.36 -4.31
C ASP A 148 1.18 6.44 -3.99
N MET A 149 0.79 6.99 -2.84
CA MET A 149 -0.63 7.20 -2.50
C MET A 149 -1.35 8.10 -3.50
N ALA A 150 -0.71 9.16 -4.00
CA ALA A 150 -1.27 9.99 -5.06
C ALA A 150 -1.46 9.18 -6.36
N SER A 151 -0.47 8.35 -6.71
CA SER A 151 -0.53 7.50 -7.90
C SER A 151 -1.64 6.44 -7.81
N MET A 152 -1.86 5.88 -6.61
CA MET A 152 -2.90 4.88 -6.35
C MET A 152 -4.29 5.43 -6.64
N LEU A 153 -4.55 6.71 -6.35
CA LEU A 153 -5.85 7.33 -6.62
C LEU A 153 -6.17 7.37 -8.12
N GLY A 154 -5.16 7.62 -8.96
CA GLY A 154 -5.31 7.54 -10.42
C GLY A 154 -5.56 6.11 -10.91
N ASN A 155 -4.82 5.15 -10.35
CA ASN A 155 -4.93 3.73 -10.70
C ASN A 155 -6.21 3.06 -10.16
N ALA A 156 -6.79 3.60 -9.08
CA ALA A 156 -7.97 3.05 -8.41
C ALA A 156 -9.20 3.03 -9.30
N PHE A 157 -9.34 3.94 -10.26
CA PHE A 157 -10.50 3.97 -11.16
C PHE A 157 -10.76 2.63 -11.85
N LEU A 158 -9.73 2.05 -12.48
CA LEU A 158 -9.85 0.81 -13.23
C LEU A 158 -10.16 -0.37 -12.30
N VAL A 159 -9.52 -0.40 -11.14
CA VAL A 159 -9.77 -1.43 -10.11
C VAL A 159 -11.21 -1.33 -9.61
N GLU A 160 -11.69 -0.13 -9.27
CA GLU A 160 -13.08 0.10 -8.87
C GLU A 160 -14.07 -0.32 -9.95
N LEU A 161 -13.75 -0.10 -11.23
CA LEU A 161 -14.58 -0.54 -12.33
C LEU A 161 -14.66 -2.07 -12.43
N ILE A 162 -13.52 -2.77 -12.36
CA ILE A 162 -13.43 -4.24 -12.46
C ILE A 162 -14.24 -4.92 -11.35
N PHE A 163 -14.13 -4.44 -10.12
CA PHE A 163 -14.87 -5.00 -8.98
C PHE A 163 -16.30 -4.48 -8.83
N ASN A 164 -16.77 -3.64 -9.76
CA ASN A 164 -18.02 -2.88 -9.65
C ASN A 164 -18.17 -2.17 -8.30
N TRP A 165 -17.07 -1.61 -7.79
CA TRP A 165 -17.01 -0.88 -6.54
C TRP A 165 -17.42 0.58 -6.78
N PRO A 166 -18.37 1.14 -6.00
CA PRO A 166 -18.74 2.55 -6.08
C PRO A 166 -17.75 3.40 -5.28
N GLY A 167 -16.56 3.62 -5.83
CA GLY A 167 -15.52 4.41 -5.18
C GLY A 167 -15.36 5.84 -5.71
N LEU A 168 -14.45 6.59 -5.09
CA LEU A 168 -14.26 8.01 -5.35
C LEU A 168 -13.61 8.27 -6.72
N SER A 169 -12.67 7.42 -7.14
CA SER A 169 -11.99 7.59 -8.43
C SER A 169 -12.95 7.36 -9.59
N ARG A 170 -13.80 6.33 -9.52
CA ARG A 170 -14.90 6.08 -10.47
C ARG A 170 -15.92 7.19 -10.49
N TYR A 171 -16.31 7.69 -9.33
CA TYR A 171 -17.23 8.81 -9.26
C TYR A 171 -16.63 10.09 -9.89
N GLY A 172 -15.36 10.39 -9.60
CA GLY A 172 -14.62 11.51 -10.18
C GLY A 172 -14.57 11.48 -11.71
N ILE A 173 -14.19 10.35 -12.30
CA ILE A 173 -14.16 10.21 -13.78
C ILE A 173 -15.58 10.31 -14.36
N THR A 174 -16.58 9.73 -13.71
CA THR A 174 -17.97 9.83 -14.17
C THR A 174 -18.47 11.28 -14.16
N ALA A 175 -18.14 12.05 -13.12
CA ALA A 175 -18.43 13.48 -13.03
C ALA A 175 -17.72 14.29 -14.12
N MET A 176 -16.45 13.97 -14.41
CA MET A 176 -15.69 14.56 -15.52
C MET A 176 -16.37 14.32 -16.88
N LEU A 177 -16.79 13.08 -17.16
CA LEU A 177 -17.49 12.73 -18.39
C LEU A 177 -18.84 13.44 -18.52
N ARG A 178 -19.53 13.68 -17.39
CA ARG A 178 -20.78 14.43 -17.32
C ARG A 178 -20.59 15.95 -17.31
N LYS A 179 -19.35 16.43 -17.31
CA LYS A 179 -18.98 17.86 -17.18
C LYS A 179 -19.58 18.53 -15.94
N ASP A 180 -19.79 17.77 -14.86
CA ASP A 180 -20.27 18.31 -13.59
C ASP A 180 -19.09 18.88 -12.80
N LEU A 181 -18.82 20.17 -12.99
CA LEU A 181 -17.71 20.86 -12.35
C LEU A 181 -17.82 20.86 -10.82
N ASN A 182 -19.04 20.95 -10.27
CA ASN A 182 -19.24 20.95 -8.83
C ASN A 182 -18.87 19.60 -8.22
N ALA A 183 -19.29 18.49 -8.86
CA ALA A 183 -18.91 17.15 -8.42
C ALA A 183 -17.41 16.90 -8.54
N ILE A 184 -16.76 17.36 -9.62
CA ILE A 184 -15.30 17.25 -9.79
C ILE A 184 -14.57 17.97 -8.66
N VAL A 185 -14.94 19.23 -8.37
CA VAL A 185 -14.32 20.01 -7.28
C VAL A 185 -14.51 19.30 -5.95
N GLY A 186 -15.72 18.79 -5.67
CA GLY A 186 -15.99 18.03 -4.44
C GLY A 186 -15.09 16.80 -4.28
N VAL A 187 -14.91 16.01 -5.35
CA VAL A 187 -14.03 14.84 -5.33
C VAL A 187 -12.58 15.24 -5.10
N VAL A 188 -12.09 16.26 -5.81
CA VAL A 188 -10.72 16.75 -5.66
C VAL A 188 -10.45 17.24 -4.24
N LEU A 189 -11.41 17.94 -3.62
CA LEU A 189 -11.28 18.41 -2.23
C LEU A 189 -11.20 17.25 -1.23
N VAL A 190 -12.08 16.25 -1.36
CA VAL A 190 -12.10 15.07 -0.47
C VAL A 190 -10.81 14.26 -0.62
N ILE A 191 -10.38 14.01 -1.86
CA ILE A 191 -9.12 13.30 -2.15
C ILE A 191 -7.92 14.09 -1.63
N GLY A 192 -7.88 15.41 -1.86
CA GLY A 192 -6.83 16.28 -1.37
C GLY A 192 -6.71 16.27 0.15
N LEU A 193 -7.84 16.36 0.86
CA LEU A 193 -7.87 16.26 2.32
C LEU A 193 -7.34 14.91 2.81
N ALA A 194 -7.80 13.80 2.21
CA ALA A 194 -7.32 12.47 2.56
C ALA A 194 -5.81 12.31 2.32
N TYR A 195 -5.31 12.83 1.20
CA TYR A 195 -3.89 12.84 0.87
C TYR A 195 -3.08 13.67 1.87
N THR A 196 -3.53 14.86 2.25
CA THR A 196 -2.86 15.69 3.27
C THR A 196 -2.78 14.98 4.61
N ILE A 197 -3.87 14.36 5.07
CA ILE A 197 -3.89 13.58 6.32
C ILE A 197 -2.87 12.44 6.23
N ALA A 198 -2.86 11.71 5.13
CA ALA A 198 -1.91 10.62 4.93
C ALA A 198 -0.45 11.10 4.91
N SER A 199 -0.16 12.23 4.25
CA SER A 199 1.17 12.83 4.24
C SER A 199 1.64 13.18 5.65
N ILE A 200 0.76 13.79 6.47
CA ILE A 200 1.08 14.12 7.87
C ILE A 200 1.42 12.84 8.67
N ILE A 201 0.66 11.76 8.46
CA ILE A 201 0.92 10.47 9.11
C ILE A 201 2.31 9.94 8.69
N ILE A 202 2.63 10.00 7.39
CA ILE A 202 3.92 9.54 6.88
C ILE A 202 5.07 10.40 7.44
N ASP A 203 4.91 11.72 7.47
CA ASP A 203 5.90 12.63 8.03
C ASP A 203 6.14 12.35 9.53
N LEU A 204 5.10 12.00 10.27
CA LEU A 204 5.22 11.57 11.67
C LEU A 204 6.01 10.26 11.81
N VAL A 205 5.77 9.29 10.92
CA VAL A 205 6.53 8.03 10.88
C VAL A 205 7.99 8.31 10.54
N VAL A 206 8.27 9.17 9.56
CA VAL A 206 9.63 9.59 9.19
C VAL A 206 10.31 10.28 10.38
N SER A 207 9.62 11.18 11.08
CA SER A 207 10.15 11.85 12.27
C SER A 207 10.51 10.88 13.40
N TYR A 208 9.72 9.80 13.58
CA TYR A 208 10.04 8.73 14.51
C TYR A 208 11.23 7.85 14.06
N LEU A 209 11.37 7.67 12.75
CA LEU A 209 12.46 6.90 12.14
C LEU A 209 13.79 7.67 12.12
N ASP A 210 13.77 8.99 11.97
CA ASP A 210 14.99 9.81 11.95
C ASP A 210 15.31 10.39 13.34
N PRO A 211 16.30 9.84 14.07
CA PRO A 211 16.73 10.41 15.35
C PRO A 211 17.39 11.79 15.20
N ARG A 212 17.86 12.18 14.01
CA ARG A 212 18.55 13.47 13.79
C ARG A 212 17.61 14.67 13.89
N VAL A 213 16.33 14.48 13.56
CA VAL A 213 15.28 15.49 13.74
C VAL A 213 15.10 15.82 15.23
N ARG A 214 15.40 14.86 16.13
CA ARG A 214 15.25 15.02 17.58
C ARG A 214 16.39 15.81 18.25
N TYR A 215 17.58 15.87 17.65
CA TYR A 215 18.77 16.55 18.20
C TYR A 215 18.85 18.06 17.90
N ARG A 216 17.87 18.63 17.18
CA ARG A 216 17.81 20.07 16.89
C ARG A 216 16.89 20.85 17.84
N ARG A 217 16.47 20.24 18.96
CA ARG A 217 15.75 20.92 20.05
C ARG A 217 16.64 21.04 21.27
#